data_AF-A0A540V423-F1
#
_entry.id   AF-A0A540V423-F1
#
_cell.length_a   1.000
_cell.length_b   1.000
_cell.length_c   1.000
_cell.angle_alpha   90.00
_cell.angle_beta   90.00
_cell.angle_gamma   90.00
#
_symmetry.space_group_name_H-M   'P 1'
#
loop_
_entity.id
_entity.type
_entity.pdbx_description
1 polymer ?
#
loop_
_entity_poly.entity_id
_entity_poly.type
_entity_poly.pdbx_seq_one_letter_code
_entity_poly.pdbx_strand_id
1 'polypeptide(L)'
;MPSATCAQVSLQAGPRLMALGGGGTAVAGDLWGGSNPATWARLPSRGLGFFAGQAFELAELRLGALRAAQPLPWMTAVVGAQTFGFDQFREHQFPVGVAREVTLGTTRALAVGVEVRYIHVSIPAYGSDGAVGLTAGVQGQVVRSLRVGVQAVNLNAPTLGSGDELPRLLQVGVAYHPQDAFQLVLDVVKEVL
;
A
#
# COMPACT_ATOMS: atom_id res chain seq x y z
N MET A 1 17.95 2.55 -13.25
CA MET A 1 16.61 3.04 -13.60
C MET A 1 15.65 2.50 -12.56
N PRO A 2 14.91 3.31 -11.81
CA PRO A 2 13.85 2.77 -10.96
C PRO A 2 12.86 2.07 -11.89
N SER A 3 12.67 0.77 -11.72
CA SER A 3 11.70 0.00 -12.50
C SER A 3 10.33 0.66 -12.36
N ALA A 4 9.52 0.64 -13.42
CA ALA A 4 8.17 1.23 -13.42
C ALA A 4 7.33 0.79 -12.21
N THR A 5 7.63 -0.38 -11.66
CA THR A 5 7.13 -0.95 -10.41
C THR A 5 7.32 -0.04 -9.19
N CYS A 6 8.49 0.58 -9.00
CA CYS A 6 8.72 1.51 -7.88
C CYS A 6 7.90 2.81 -8.01
N ALA A 7 7.70 3.30 -9.24
CA ALA A 7 6.88 4.47 -9.50
C ALA A 7 5.38 4.18 -9.27
N GLN A 8 4.92 2.98 -9.66
CA GLN A 8 3.55 2.53 -9.41
C GLN A 8 3.26 2.33 -7.92
N VAL A 9 4.20 1.76 -7.15
CA VAL A 9 4.08 1.63 -5.69
C VAL A 9 4.01 3.01 -5.01
N SER A 10 4.77 4.00 -5.49
CA SER A 10 4.80 5.36 -4.92
C SER A 10 3.50 6.13 -5.14
N LEU A 11 2.87 6.01 -6.32
CA LEU A 11 1.62 6.70 -6.64
C LEU A 11 0.39 6.06 -5.95
N GLN A 12 0.43 4.76 -5.67
CA GLN A 12 -0.62 4.03 -4.97
C GLN A 12 -0.61 4.24 -3.44
N ALA A 13 0.42 4.92 -2.92
CA ALA A 13 0.67 5.07 -1.49
C ALA A 13 -0.13 6.21 -0.83
N GLY A 14 -0.82 7.05 -1.61
CA GLY A 14 -1.61 8.19 -1.13
C GLY A 14 -0.77 9.44 -0.80
N PRO A 15 -1.42 10.59 -0.58
CA PRO A 15 -0.77 11.90 -0.48
C PRO A 15 0.28 12.00 0.64
N ARG A 16 0.02 11.36 1.78
CA ARG A 16 0.97 11.36 2.92
C ARG A 16 2.30 10.69 2.53
N LEU A 17 2.22 9.53 1.90
CA LEU A 17 3.41 8.77 1.54
C LEU A 17 4.12 9.39 0.34
N MET A 18 3.39 10.01 -0.59
CA MET A 18 4.00 10.84 -1.65
C MET A 18 4.83 11.98 -1.08
N ALA A 19 4.34 12.67 -0.04
CA ALA A 19 5.11 13.72 0.65
C ALA A 19 6.35 13.21 1.40
N LEU A 20 6.36 11.91 1.77
CA LEU A 20 7.49 11.23 2.40
C LEU A 20 8.42 10.54 1.39
N GLY A 21 8.33 10.90 0.09
CA GLY A 21 9.17 10.32 -0.95
C GLY A 21 8.86 8.85 -1.27
N GLY A 22 7.65 8.39 -0.96
CA GLY A 22 7.23 7.00 -1.09
C GLY A 22 7.55 6.14 0.14
N GLY A 23 8.25 6.67 1.13
CA GLY A 23 8.58 5.99 2.37
C GLY A 23 7.39 5.92 3.33
N GLY A 24 6.97 4.72 3.69
CA GLY A 24 5.82 4.46 4.54
C GLY A 24 5.77 3.09 5.22
N THR A 25 6.71 2.17 4.99
CA THR A 25 6.52 0.76 5.40
C THR A 25 6.43 0.61 6.93
N ALA A 26 7.08 1.50 7.68
CA ALA A 26 7.00 1.58 9.14
C ALA A 26 6.11 2.74 9.66
N VAL A 27 5.38 3.43 8.79
CA VAL A 27 4.46 4.52 9.20
C VAL A 27 3.11 3.92 9.56
N ALA A 28 2.62 4.19 10.78
CA ALA A 28 1.34 3.66 11.25
C ALA A 28 0.21 4.69 11.14
N GLY A 29 -1.03 4.20 11.15
CA GLY A 29 -2.25 5.01 11.16
C GLY A 29 -2.50 5.74 9.85
N ASP A 30 -2.00 5.25 8.73
CA ASP A 30 -2.29 5.81 7.41
C ASP A 30 -3.51 5.14 6.77
N LEU A 31 -4.44 5.94 6.21
CA LEU A 31 -5.67 5.42 5.61
C LEU A 31 -5.40 4.60 4.33
N TRP A 32 -4.42 5.02 3.53
CA TRP A 32 -4.16 4.45 2.22
C TRP A 32 -3.49 3.10 2.32
N GLY A 33 -2.52 2.96 3.25
CA GLY A 33 -1.85 1.70 3.56
C GLY A 33 -1.10 1.06 2.40
N GLY A 34 -0.79 1.83 1.35
CA GLY A 34 -0.11 1.32 0.15
C GLY A 34 1.29 0.78 0.44
N SER A 35 2.01 1.33 1.43
CA SER A 35 3.34 0.88 1.85
C SER A 35 3.34 -0.25 2.88
N ASN A 36 2.21 -0.46 3.59
CA ASN A 36 2.06 -1.56 4.54
C ASN A 36 0.59 -1.67 5.02
N PRO A 37 -0.12 -2.78 4.75
CA PRO A 37 -1.49 -2.96 5.24
C PRO A 37 -1.59 -3.02 6.78
N ALA A 38 -0.51 -3.35 7.50
CA ALA A 38 -0.52 -3.36 8.97
C ALA A 38 -0.77 -1.96 9.57
N THR A 39 -0.57 -0.89 8.82
CA THR A 39 -0.80 0.48 9.29
C THR A 39 -2.24 0.69 9.81
N TRP A 40 -3.22 -0.02 9.23
CA TRP A 40 -4.64 0.12 9.58
C TRP A 40 -5.00 -0.41 10.95
N ALA A 41 -4.16 -1.27 11.54
CA ALA A 41 -4.36 -1.75 12.90
C ALA A 41 -4.33 -0.60 13.92
N ARG A 42 -3.68 0.52 13.57
CA ARG A 42 -3.55 1.72 14.41
C ARG A 42 -4.26 2.93 13.80
N LEU A 43 -5.29 2.73 12.98
CA LEU A 43 -6.13 3.83 12.53
C LEU A 43 -6.89 4.42 13.73
N PRO A 44 -6.86 5.75 13.95
CA PRO A 44 -7.48 6.35 15.14
C PRO A 44 -9.01 6.34 15.10
N SER A 45 -9.59 6.41 13.90
CA SER A 45 -11.04 6.46 13.69
C SER A 45 -11.41 5.94 12.30
N ARG A 46 -12.71 5.76 12.06
CA ARG A 46 -13.22 5.61 10.68
C ARG A 46 -12.73 6.76 9.79
N GLY A 47 -12.46 6.45 8.54
CA GLY A 47 -11.93 7.41 7.58
C GLY A 47 -12.41 7.12 6.17
N LEU A 48 -12.65 8.19 5.41
CA LEU A 48 -12.90 8.16 3.97
C LEU A 48 -11.93 9.13 3.31
N GLY A 49 -11.23 8.68 2.28
CA GLY A 49 -10.23 9.44 1.56
C GLY A 49 -10.49 9.37 0.06
N PHE A 50 -10.31 10.50 -0.61
CA PHE A 50 -10.27 10.62 -2.05
C PHE A 50 -8.95 11.26 -2.46
N PHE A 51 -8.38 10.77 -3.55
CA PHE A 51 -7.17 11.30 -4.13
C PHE A 51 -7.33 11.32 -5.64
N ALA A 52 -7.03 12.46 -6.25
CA ALA A 52 -6.91 12.58 -7.68
C ALA A 52 -5.61 13.31 -7.98
N GLY A 53 -4.87 12.78 -8.94
CA GLY A 53 -3.60 13.35 -9.39
C GLY A 53 -3.47 13.22 -10.89
N GLN A 54 -2.81 14.17 -11.50
CA GLN A 54 -2.40 14.12 -12.89
C GLN A 54 -0.94 14.51 -12.94
N ALA A 55 -0.08 13.56 -13.29
CA ALA A 55 1.34 13.87 -13.43
C ALA A 55 1.58 14.59 -14.76
N PHE A 56 2.34 15.69 -14.72
CA PHE A 56 2.81 16.44 -15.90
C PHE A 56 1.71 16.99 -16.83
N GLU A 57 0.47 17.12 -16.36
CA GLU A 57 -0.70 17.52 -17.18
C GLU A 57 -0.98 16.59 -18.37
N LEU A 58 -0.39 15.40 -18.40
CA LEU A 58 -0.71 14.36 -19.38
C LEU A 58 -1.98 13.62 -18.93
N ALA A 59 -2.99 13.59 -19.79
CA ALA A 59 -4.23 12.86 -19.52
C ALA A 59 -3.97 11.36 -19.34
N GLU A 60 -2.87 10.87 -19.92
CA GLU A 60 -2.31 9.52 -19.81
C GLU A 60 -1.96 9.11 -18.38
N LEU A 61 -1.67 10.07 -17.50
CA LEU A 61 -1.18 9.82 -16.14
C LEU A 61 -2.20 10.24 -15.07
N ARG A 62 -3.49 10.20 -15.41
CA ARG A 62 -4.55 10.50 -14.45
C ARG A 62 -4.74 9.32 -13.50
N LEU A 63 -4.67 9.61 -12.20
CA LEU A 63 -4.95 8.69 -11.11
C LEU A 63 -6.17 9.20 -10.35
N GLY A 64 -7.15 8.34 -10.15
CA GLY A 64 -8.23 8.56 -9.19
C GLY A 64 -8.25 7.41 -8.19
N ALA A 65 -8.30 7.72 -6.89
CA ALA A 65 -8.33 6.71 -5.84
C ALA A 65 -9.30 7.10 -4.73
N LEU A 66 -10.02 6.10 -4.23
CA LEU A 66 -10.97 6.18 -3.14
C LEU A 66 -10.63 5.09 -2.13
N ARG A 67 -10.65 5.44 -0.84
CA ARG A 67 -10.36 4.50 0.24
C ARG A 67 -11.26 4.77 1.43
N ALA A 68 -11.87 3.73 1.98
CA ALA A 68 -12.66 3.79 3.19
C ALA A 68 -12.13 2.77 4.20
N ALA A 69 -12.05 3.17 5.46
CA ALA A 69 -11.63 2.31 6.56
C ALA A 69 -12.60 2.40 7.72
N GLN A 70 -12.92 1.24 8.29
CA GLN A 70 -13.81 1.06 9.41
C GLN A 70 -13.10 0.24 10.50
N PRO A 71 -12.66 0.89 11.60
CA PRO A 71 -12.20 0.19 12.78
C PRO A 71 -13.36 -0.59 13.43
N LEU A 72 -13.18 -1.89 13.59
CA LEU A 72 -14.04 -2.81 14.33
C LEU A 72 -13.37 -3.14 15.68
N PRO A 73 -14.07 -3.71 16.67
CA PRO A 73 -13.50 -3.98 17.99
C PRO A 73 -12.28 -4.91 18.01
N TRP A 74 -12.10 -5.73 16.98
CA TRP A 74 -11.06 -6.78 16.92
C TRP A 74 -10.17 -6.68 15.67
N MET A 75 -10.46 -5.76 14.74
CA MET A 75 -9.67 -5.49 13.52
C MET A 75 -10.13 -4.19 12.85
N THR A 76 -9.39 -3.69 11.88
CA THR A 76 -9.82 -2.62 10.97
C THR A 76 -10.04 -3.22 9.59
N ALA A 77 -11.22 -3.00 9.02
CA ALA A 77 -11.52 -3.37 7.64
C ALA A 77 -11.36 -2.15 6.73
N VAL A 78 -10.77 -2.37 5.55
CA VAL A 78 -10.49 -1.32 4.58
C VAL A 78 -10.90 -1.78 3.19
N VAL A 79 -11.51 -0.89 2.43
CA VAL A 79 -11.87 -1.10 1.04
C VAL A 79 -11.46 0.12 0.22
N GLY A 80 -11.16 -0.09 -1.05
CA GLY A 80 -10.85 1.00 -1.95
C GLY A 80 -11.14 0.66 -3.40
N ALA A 81 -11.07 1.70 -4.22
CA ALA A 81 -11.12 1.60 -5.66
C ALA A 81 -10.14 2.62 -6.21
N GLN A 82 -9.38 2.24 -7.24
CA GLN A 82 -8.48 3.15 -7.92
C GLN A 82 -8.53 2.91 -9.41
N THR A 83 -8.30 3.98 -10.15
CA THR A 83 -8.26 3.98 -11.60
C THR A 83 -7.01 4.70 -12.05
N PHE A 84 -6.30 4.11 -13.00
CA PHE A 84 -5.09 4.67 -13.57
C PHE A 84 -5.14 4.55 -15.10
N GLY A 85 -4.76 5.63 -15.78
CA GLY A 85 -4.59 5.65 -17.24
C GLY A 85 -5.63 6.49 -18.00
N PHE A 86 -5.68 6.27 -19.31
CA PHE A 86 -6.41 7.04 -20.31
C PHE A 86 -7.17 6.14 -21.30
N ASP A 87 -7.61 6.68 -22.43
CA ASP A 87 -8.49 5.96 -23.37
C ASP A 87 -7.85 4.76 -24.06
N GLN A 88 -6.52 4.72 -24.21
CA GLN A 88 -5.83 3.58 -24.84
C GLN A 88 -5.27 2.56 -23.83
N PHE A 89 -5.20 2.92 -22.55
CA PHE A 89 -4.78 2.03 -21.48
C PHE A 89 -5.53 2.40 -20.20
N ARG A 90 -6.34 1.48 -19.68
CA ARG A 90 -7.09 1.71 -18.46
C ARG A 90 -6.92 0.57 -17.49
N GLU A 91 -6.46 0.90 -16.29
CA GLU A 91 -6.30 -0.02 -15.18
C GLU A 91 -7.26 0.35 -14.05
N HIS A 92 -7.98 -0.66 -13.56
CA HIS A 92 -8.84 -0.57 -12.39
C HIS A 92 -8.25 -1.48 -11.31
N GLN A 93 -8.07 -0.96 -10.10
CA GLN A 93 -7.74 -1.81 -8.96
C GLN A 93 -8.78 -1.66 -7.85
N PHE A 94 -9.12 -2.79 -7.23
CA PHE A 94 -10.08 -2.89 -6.13
C PHE A 94 -9.40 -3.57 -4.95
N PRO A 95 -8.72 -2.80 -4.08
CA PRO A 95 -8.13 -3.32 -2.86
C PRO A 95 -9.16 -3.52 -1.75
N VAL A 96 -9.09 -4.66 -1.08
CA VAL A 96 -9.81 -4.97 0.15
C VAL A 96 -8.81 -5.52 1.15
N GLY A 97 -8.82 -5.00 2.36
CA GLY A 97 -7.83 -5.38 3.36
C GLY A 97 -8.36 -5.36 4.77
N VAL A 98 -7.65 -6.06 5.63
CA VAL A 98 -7.90 -6.10 7.07
C VAL A 98 -6.59 -5.98 7.82
N ALA A 99 -6.61 -5.33 8.97
CA ALA A 99 -5.48 -5.29 9.87
C ALA A 99 -5.92 -5.44 11.32
N ARG A 100 -5.04 -5.99 12.14
CA ARG A 100 -5.29 -6.20 13.55
C ARG A 100 -4.02 -5.94 14.35
N GLU A 101 -4.19 -5.39 15.54
CA GLU A 101 -3.12 -5.35 16.53
C GLU A 101 -3.17 -6.61 17.40
N VAL A 102 -2.03 -7.29 17.50
CA VAL A 102 -1.81 -8.51 18.27
C VAL A 102 -0.82 -8.19 19.39
N THR A 103 -1.27 -8.31 20.63
CA THR A 103 -0.40 -8.12 21.79
C THR A 103 0.54 -9.32 21.94
N LEU A 104 1.85 -9.08 21.90
CA LEU A 104 2.91 -10.05 22.16
C LEU A 104 3.34 -9.90 23.62
N GLY A 105 2.91 -10.84 24.47
CA GLY A 105 3.21 -10.83 25.90
C GLY A 105 2.50 -9.71 26.64
N THR A 106 3.18 -9.08 27.60
CA THR A 106 2.55 -8.15 28.56
C THR A 106 2.62 -6.67 28.16
N THR A 107 3.45 -6.28 27.18
CA THR A 107 3.74 -4.85 26.95
C THR A 107 3.97 -4.44 25.49
N ARG A 108 4.14 -5.39 24.55
CA ARG A 108 4.41 -5.08 23.15
C ARG A 108 3.22 -5.46 22.30
N ALA A 109 2.96 -4.63 21.29
CA ALA A 109 1.88 -4.86 20.34
C ALA A 109 2.47 -4.86 18.92
N LEU A 110 2.07 -5.86 18.14
CA LEU A 110 2.43 -6.04 16.75
C LEU A 110 1.19 -5.83 15.89
N ALA A 111 1.25 -4.88 14.98
CA ALA A 111 0.25 -4.71 13.96
C ALA A 111 0.53 -5.71 12.82
N VAL A 112 -0.50 -6.42 12.41
CA VAL A 112 -0.47 -7.32 11.25
C VAL A 112 -1.59 -6.92 10.30
N GLY A 113 -1.36 -7.00 9.00
CA GLY A 113 -2.36 -6.66 8.00
C GLY A 113 -2.19 -7.43 6.72
N VAL A 114 -3.30 -7.63 6.03
CA VAL A 114 -3.37 -8.31 4.74
C VAL A 114 -4.28 -7.50 3.83
N GLU A 115 -3.91 -7.41 2.56
CA GLU A 115 -4.68 -6.81 1.48
C GLU A 115 -4.77 -7.78 0.31
N VAL A 116 -5.98 -7.97 -0.20
CA VAL A 116 -6.24 -8.61 -1.48
C VAL A 116 -6.60 -7.51 -2.46
N ARG A 117 -5.99 -7.54 -3.64
CA ARG A 117 -6.21 -6.55 -4.66
C ARG A 117 -6.58 -7.22 -5.97
N TYR A 118 -7.76 -6.89 -6.48
CA TYR A 118 -8.11 -7.26 -7.85
C TYR A 118 -7.63 -6.17 -8.80
N ILE A 119 -6.85 -6.55 -9.81
CA ILE A 119 -6.28 -5.68 -10.84
C ILE A 119 -6.93 -6.09 -12.16
N HIS A 120 -7.52 -5.13 -12.87
CA HIS A 120 -8.08 -5.35 -14.19
C HIS A 120 -7.51 -4.33 -15.16
N VAL A 121 -6.87 -4.81 -16.21
CA VAL A 121 -6.26 -4.00 -17.26
C VAL A 121 -7.03 -4.20 -18.56
N SER A 122 -7.39 -3.10 -19.22
CA SER A 122 -8.06 -3.12 -20.51
C SER A 122 -7.30 -2.27 -21.51
N ILE A 123 -6.95 -2.90 -22.64
CA ILE A 123 -6.25 -2.29 -23.76
C ILE A 123 -7.09 -2.56 -25.01
N PRO A 124 -7.72 -1.54 -25.64
CA PRO A 124 -8.66 -1.73 -26.74
C PRO A 124 -8.12 -2.54 -27.93
N ALA A 125 -6.81 -2.50 -28.17
CA ALA A 125 -6.15 -3.22 -29.27
C ALA A 125 -5.61 -4.62 -28.89
N TYR A 126 -5.50 -4.94 -27.59
CA TYR A 126 -4.84 -6.17 -27.11
C TYR A 126 -5.75 -7.05 -26.23
N GLY A 127 -6.91 -6.55 -25.82
CA GLY A 127 -7.87 -7.25 -24.97
C GLY A 127 -7.84 -6.76 -23.52
N SER A 128 -8.56 -7.48 -22.66
CA SER A 128 -8.62 -7.21 -21.22
C SER A 128 -8.17 -8.42 -20.44
N ASP A 129 -7.42 -8.20 -19.36
CA ASP A 129 -7.03 -9.27 -18.45
C ASP A 129 -7.14 -8.82 -16.99
N GLY A 130 -7.19 -9.77 -16.07
CA GLY A 130 -7.28 -9.47 -14.66
C GLY A 130 -6.50 -10.44 -13.79
N ALA A 131 -5.91 -9.91 -12.73
CA ALA A 131 -5.14 -10.67 -11.77
C ALA A 131 -5.51 -10.30 -10.33
N VAL A 132 -5.33 -11.24 -9.41
CA VAL A 132 -5.57 -11.02 -7.99
C VAL A 132 -4.23 -11.02 -7.27
N GLY A 133 -3.82 -9.91 -6.67
CA GLY A 133 -2.61 -9.82 -5.86
C GLY A 133 -2.88 -9.94 -4.37
N LEU A 134 -2.08 -10.73 -3.68
CA LEU A 134 -2.08 -10.81 -2.22
C LEU A 134 -0.89 -10.05 -1.65
N THR A 135 -1.16 -9.15 -0.71
CA THR A 135 -0.14 -8.38 0.02
C THR A 135 -0.32 -8.60 1.51
N ALA A 136 0.77 -8.82 2.23
CA ALA A 136 0.76 -8.92 3.68
C ALA A 136 1.81 -7.98 4.26
N GLY A 137 1.59 -7.55 5.50
CA GLY A 137 2.53 -6.69 6.17
C GLY A 137 2.41 -6.78 7.69
N VAL A 138 3.49 -6.39 8.34
CA VAL A 138 3.63 -6.34 9.79
C VAL A 138 4.34 -5.07 10.20
N GLN A 139 3.96 -4.50 11.34
CA GLN A 139 4.62 -3.35 11.95
C GLN A 139 4.72 -3.55 13.47
N GLY A 140 5.88 -3.24 14.03
CA GLY A 140 6.16 -3.41 15.44
C GLY A 140 6.92 -2.24 16.02
N GLN A 141 6.55 -1.82 17.23
CA GLN A 141 7.28 -0.80 17.97
C GLN A 141 8.43 -1.48 18.74
N VAL A 142 9.67 -1.12 18.39
CA VAL A 142 10.88 -1.66 19.03
C VAL A 142 11.16 -0.92 20.33
N VAL A 143 11.12 0.41 20.25
CA VAL A 143 11.13 1.33 21.41
C VAL A 143 10.13 2.46 21.15
N ARG A 144 9.83 3.30 22.15
CA ARG A 144 8.83 4.37 22.02
C ARG A 144 9.05 5.28 20.80
N SER A 145 10.31 5.58 20.50
CA SER A 145 10.72 6.43 19.37
C SER A 145 11.04 5.67 18.09
N LEU A 146 10.97 4.33 18.04
CA LEU A 146 11.38 3.55 16.87
C LEU A 146 10.37 2.47 16.51
N ARG A 147 9.87 2.53 15.28
CA ARG A 147 9.01 1.51 14.67
C ARG A 147 9.72 0.87 13.49
N VAL A 148 9.52 -0.44 13.33
CA VAL A 148 9.98 -1.21 12.17
C VAL A 148 8.75 -1.80 11.50
N GLY A 149 8.80 -1.88 10.17
CA GLY A 149 7.76 -2.48 9.36
C GLY A 149 8.32 -3.34 8.26
N VAL A 150 7.58 -4.37 7.88
CA VAL A 150 7.88 -5.22 6.72
C VAL A 150 6.60 -5.42 5.92
N GLN A 151 6.69 -5.39 4.60
CA GLN A 151 5.60 -5.67 3.67
C GLN A 151 6.09 -6.65 2.60
N ALA A 152 5.28 -7.63 2.28
CA ALA A 152 5.44 -8.51 1.12
C ALA A 152 4.26 -8.27 0.17
N VAL A 153 4.56 -7.80 -1.04
CA VAL A 153 3.59 -7.50 -2.10
C VAL A 153 3.60 -8.63 -3.12
N ASN A 154 2.43 -8.98 -3.65
CA ASN A 154 2.25 -10.02 -4.66
C ASN A 154 2.76 -11.40 -4.22
N LEU A 155 2.44 -11.80 -3.00
CA LEU A 155 2.83 -13.10 -2.41
C LEU A 155 2.48 -14.30 -3.31
N ASN A 156 1.42 -14.18 -4.10
CA ASN A 156 0.90 -15.22 -4.97
C ASN A 156 1.38 -15.12 -6.43
N ALA A 157 2.39 -14.26 -6.74
CA ALA A 157 2.92 -14.04 -8.09
C ALA A 157 1.80 -13.96 -9.15
N PRO A 158 0.90 -12.97 -9.04
CA PRO A 158 -0.24 -12.91 -9.95
C PRO A 158 0.25 -12.81 -11.39
N THR A 159 -0.31 -13.62 -12.27
CA THR A 159 0.02 -13.59 -13.70
C THR A 159 -0.93 -12.66 -14.42
N LEU A 160 -0.40 -11.82 -15.31
CA LEU A 160 -1.18 -11.00 -16.22
C LEU A 160 -0.73 -11.27 -17.67
N GLY A 161 -1.66 -11.24 -18.61
CA GLY A 161 -1.46 -11.51 -20.02
C GLY A 161 -1.05 -12.96 -20.29
N SER A 162 -0.02 -13.13 -21.13
CA SER A 162 0.49 -14.42 -21.62
C SER A 162 1.30 -15.23 -20.59
N GLY A 163 1.16 -14.94 -19.30
CA GLY A 163 1.88 -15.63 -18.21
C GLY A 163 3.02 -14.82 -17.58
N ASP A 164 3.06 -13.51 -17.77
CA ASP A 164 4.03 -12.66 -17.09
C ASP A 164 3.64 -12.53 -15.61
N GLU A 165 4.47 -13.05 -14.72
CA GLU A 165 4.30 -12.92 -13.28
C GLU A 165 4.57 -11.47 -12.85
N LEU A 166 3.64 -10.89 -12.10
CA LEU A 166 3.86 -9.61 -11.46
C LEU A 166 4.99 -9.75 -10.43
N PRO A 167 5.90 -8.74 -10.35
CA PRO A 167 7.04 -8.78 -9.48
C PRO A 167 6.61 -8.89 -8.02
N ARG A 168 7.28 -9.79 -7.29
CA ARG A 168 7.12 -9.93 -5.85
C ARG A 168 8.09 -8.97 -5.17
N LEU A 169 7.55 -8.13 -4.29
CA LEU A 169 8.35 -7.10 -3.62
C LEU A 169 8.38 -7.37 -2.13
N LEU A 170 9.57 -7.26 -1.55
CA LEU A 170 9.77 -7.19 -0.12
C LEU A 170 10.22 -5.77 0.24
N GLN A 171 9.46 -5.12 1.11
CA GLN A 171 9.79 -3.80 1.64
C GLN A 171 10.08 -3.93 3.12
N VAL A 172 11.16 -3.30 3.57
CA VAL A 172 11.54 -3.22 4.98
C VAL A 172 11.76 -1.76 5.31
N GLY A 173 11.12 -1.29 6.37
CA GLY A 173 11.11 0.11 6.75
C GLY A 173 11.39 0.35 8.22
N VAL A 174 11.89 1.54 8.49
CA VAL A 174 12.14 2.06 9.83
C VAL A 174 11.58 3.49 9.92
N ALA A 175 10.83 3.76 10.98
CA ALA A 175 10.34 5.08 11.32
C ALA A 175 10.86 5.48 12.71
N TYR A 176 11.60 6.58 12.77
CA TYR A 176 12.19 7.13 13.98
C TYR A 176 11.55 8.48 14.33
N HIS A 177 11.07 8.60 15.57
CA HIS A 177 10.36 9.74 16.14
C HIS A 177 11.06 10.19 17.43
N PRO A 178 12.15 10.99 17.32
CA PRO A 178 12.84 11.51 18.50
C PRO A 178 11.99 12.54 19.27
N GLN A 179 11.11 13.27 18.57
CA GLN A 179 10.20 14.28 19.10
C GLN A 179 8.91 14.28 18.27
N ASP A 180 7.79 14.74 18.84
CA ASP A 180 6.47 14.66 18.19
C ASP A 180 6.40 15.40 16.84
N ALA A 181 7.20 16.46 16.68
CA ALA A 181 7.24 17.29 15.47
C ALA A 181 8.22 16.80 14.39
N PHE A 182 9.02 15.76 14.64
CA PHE A 182 10.02 15.27 13.69
C PHE A 182 9.94 13.75 13.52
N GLN A 183 9.86 13.33 12.27
CA GLN A 183 9.85 11.93 11.88
C GLN A 183 10.87 11.70 10.77
N LEU A 184 11.74 10.72 10.98
CA LEU A 184 12.64 10.19 9.96
C LEU A 184 12.12 8.83 9.51
N VAL A 185 12.00 8.63 8.20
CA VAL A 185 11.56 7.37 7.59
C VAL A 185 12.64 6.90 6.62
N LEU A 186 12.96 5.62 6.70
CA LEU A 186 13.88 4.96 5.79
C LEU A 186 13.28 3.62 5.38
N ASP A 187 13.11 3.42 4.08
CA ASP A 187 12.58 2.19 3.51
C ASP A 187 13.56 1.61 2.48
N VAL A 188 13.67 0.29 2.49
CA VAL A 188 14.45 -0.51 1.55
C VAL A 188 13.48 -1.44 0.83
N VAL A 189 13.43 -1.32 -0.49
CA VAL A 189 12.62 -2.15 -1.37
C VAL A 189 13.52 -3.11 -2.12
N LYS A 190 13.19 -4.40 -2.08
CA LYS A 190 13.89 -5.44 -2.83
C LYS A 190 12.88 -6.31 -3.58
N GLU A 191 13.13 -6.50 -4.86
CA GLU A 191 12.41 -7.49 -5.66
C GLU A 191 12.92 -8.89 -5.32
N VAL A 192 12.00 -9.83 -5.11
CA VAL A 192 12.30 -11.22 -4.75
C VAL A 192 11.83 -12.10 -5.89
N LEU A 193 12.79 -12.76 -6.55
CA LEU A 193 12.56 -13.69 -7.66
C LEU A 193 11.68 -14.86 -7.26
#